data_AF-A0A9X3N596-F1
#
_entry.id   AF-A0A9X3N596-F1
#
_cell.length_a   1.000
_cell.length_b   1.000
_cell.length_c   1.000
_cell.angle_alpha   90.00
_cell.angle_beta   90.00
_cell.angle_gamma   90.00
#
_symmetry.space_group_name_H-M   'P 1'
#
loop_
_entity.id
_entity.type
_entity.pdbx_description
1 polymer ?
#
loop_
_entity_poly.entity_id
_entity_poly.type
_entity_poly.pdbx_seq_one_letter_code
_entity_poly.pdbx_strand_id
1 'polypeptide(L)'
;MTWFAILLSLAGFGGPTMEVKPRKCVATTSIGAAAYTPAAKKTCKQKPVKAKPKPKKPGNPGAETPSTNPSPRPDSPSSGDKPEATPTPKPGATATPTPTATPVATTTPVPLPSRTNVDLTDVREWTVRPSYRILAAGKIDFNANNRGEDDHNLTVRDATRDLGKIDLAPGETKTLTVTLPAGSYTLYCSLPQHEEAGMAAAISVR
;
A
#
# COMPACT_ATOMS: atom_id res chain seq x y z
N MET A 1 -42.75 42.41 13.96
CA MET A 1 -44.04 41.99 14.58
C MET A 1 -44.76 41.09 13.59
N THR A 2 -45.59 40.15 14.07
CA THR A 2 -46.54 39.29 13.32
C THR A 2 -45.92 38.37 12.21
N TRP A 3 -46.32 37.10 12.05
CA TRP A 3 -47.34 36.31 12.76
C TRP A 3 -46.98 34.80 12.81
N PHE A 4 -47.81 33.98 13.45
CA PHE A 4 -47.51 32.58 13.81
C PHE A 4 -48.25 31.53 12.96
N ALA A 5 -47.51 30.46 12.61
CA ALA A 5 -47.94 29.04 12.58
C ALA A 5 -48.97 28.53 11.55
N ILE A 6 -49.12 27.18 11.60
CA ILE A 6 -50.08 26.26 10.93
C ILE A 6 -49.99 26.26 9.37
N LEU A 7 -49.91 25.12 8.66
CA LEU A 7 -50.38 23.75 8.96
C LEU A 7 -49.34 22.62 8.82
N LEU A 8 -49.63 21.54 9.56
CA LEU A 8 -48.94 20.25 9.56
C LEU A 8 -49.67 19.28 8.61
N SER A 9 -48.99 18.74 7.59
CA SER A 9 -49.53 17.70 6.71
C SER A 9 -48.84 16.35 6.92
N LEU A 10 -49.40 15.50 7.78
CA LEU A 10 -49.12 14.06 7.78
C LEU A 10 -50.10 13.33 6.85
N ALA A 11 -49.63 12.83 5.72
CA ALA A 11 -50.14 11.65 5.01
C ALA A 11 -49.19 11.34 3.84
N GLY A 12 -48.85 10.06 3.58
CA GLY A 12 -48.04 9.74 2.39
C GLY A 12 -47.20 8.45 2.39
N PHE A 13 -47.17 7.64 3.46
CA PHE A 13 -46.49 6.34 3.43
C PHE A 13 -47.31 5.30 2.63
N GLY A 14 -47.22 5.39 1.30
CA GLY A 14 -47.86 4.52 0.31
C GLY A 14 -46.85 3.80 -0.59
N GLY A 15 -45.82 3.19 -0.02
CA GLY A 15 -44.85 2.39 -0.77
C GLY A 15 -45.50 1.09 -1.29
N PRO A 16 -45.26 0.69 -2.56
CA PRO A 16 -45.86 -0.52 -3.12
C PRO A 16 -45.29 -1.77 -2.44
N THR A 17 -46.18 -2.68 -2.04
CA THR A 17 -45.81 -4.00 -1.51
C THR A 17 -45.10 -4.81 -2.58
N MET A 18 -43.79 -5.04 -2.42
CA MET A 18 -43.06 -5.95 -3.29
C MET A 18 -43.47 -7.40 -3.00
N GLU A 19 -44.32 -7.95 -3.87
CA GLU A 19 -44.71 -9.36 -3.91
C GLU A 19 -43.45 -10.24 -4.02
N VAL A 20 -43.00 -10.81 -2.89
CA VAL A 20 -41.82 -11.70 -2.85
C VAL A 20 -42.20 -13.07 -3.42
N LYS A 21 -42.26 -13.14 -4.75
CA LYS A 21 -42.62 -14.34 -5.50
C LYS A 21 -41.60 -15.45 -5.20
N PRO A 22 -42.00 -16.55 -4.52
CA PRO A 22 -41.05 -17.54 -4.02
C PRO A 22 -40.38 -18.26 -5.19
N ARG A 23 -39.04 -18.16 -5.26
CA ARG A 23 -38.24 -18.98 -6.18
C ARG A 23 -38.40 -20.44 -5.77
N LYS A 24 -38.84 -21.28 -6.72
CA LYS A 24 -39.08 -22.71 -6.48
C LYS A 24 -37.75 -23.45 -6.24
N CYS A 25 -37.34 -23.56 -4.98
CA CYS A 25 -36.36 -24.56 -4.57
C CYS A 25 -36.99 -25.94 -4.75
N VAL A 26 -36.58 -26.68 -5.78
CA VAL A 26 -37.07 -28.03 -6.04
C VAL A 26 -36.38 -29.01 -5.10
N ALA A 27 -36.90 -29.10 -3.88
CA ALA A 27 -36.57 -30.15 -2.93
C ALA A 27 -37.57 -31.30 -3.09
N THR A 28 -37.16 -32.39 -3.74
CA THR A 28 -37.96 -33.62 -3.86
C THR A 28 -37.94 -34.38 -2.54
N THR A 29 -38.86 -34.05 -1.63
CA THR A 29 -39.11 -34.84 -0.41
C THR A 29 -39.98 -36.05 -0.74
N SER A 30 -39.37 -37.24 -0.82
CA SER A 30 -40.13 -38.49 -0.73
C SER A 30 -40.61 -38.70 0.70
N ILE A 31 -41.91 -38.98 0.84
CA ILE A 31 -42.56 -39.27 2.12
C ILE A 31 -42.00 -40.54 2.78
N GLY A 32 -41.79 -40.48 4.09
CA GLY A 32 -41.39 -41.61 4.93
C GLY A 32 -41.50 -41.24 6.41
N ALA A 33 -42.48 -41.80 7.12
CA ALA A 33 -42.79 -41.42 8.50
C ALA A 33 -42.22 -42.43 9.50
N ALA A 34 -41.31 -41.99 10.38
CA ALA A 34 -40.90 -42.72 11.58
C ALA A 34 -40.31 -41.78 12.66
N ALA A 35 -40.66 -42.08 13.92
CA ALA A 35 -40.06 -41.65 15.20
C ALA A 35 -39.06 -40.46 15.25
N TYR A 36 -39.45 -39.39 15.96
CA TYR A 36 -38.51 -38.37 16.43
C TYR A 36 -37.78 -38.85 17.70
N THR A 37 -36.47 -39.10 17.60
CA THR A 37 -35.58 -39.37 18.76
C THR A 37 -34.54 -38.26 18.93
N PRO A 38 -34.40 -37.64 20.12
CA PRO A 38 -33.57 -36.44 20.29
C PRO A 38 -32.13 -36.72 20.76
N ALA A 39 -31.21 -37.10 19.86
CA ALA A 39 -29.76 -37.04 20.15
C ALA A 39 -28.85 -37.07 18.92
N ALA A 40 -28.08 -35.99 18.66
CA ALA A 40 -26.70 -36.04 18.16
C ALA A 40 -26.07 -34.62 18.05
N LYS A 41 -25.36 -34.16 19.10
CA LYS A 41 -24.46 -32.99 18.96
C LYS A 41 -23.26 -33.38 18.10
N LYS A 42 -23.25 -33.02 16.82
CA LYS A 42 -22.09 -33.25 15.92
C LYS A 42 -20.96 -32.28 16.25
N THR A 43 -20.11 -32.67 17.21
CA THR A 43 -18.85 -31.98 17.49
C THR A 43 -17.87 -32.16 16.33
N CYS A 44 -17.68 -31.10 15.53
CA CYS A 44 -16.65 -31.07 14.51
C CYS A 44 -15.26 -31.17 15.16
N LYS A 45 -14.67 -32.38 15.15
CA LYS A 45 -13.31 -32.62 15.64
C LYS A 45 -12.31 -31.83 14.80
N GLN A 46 -11.74 -30.77 15.37
CA GLN A 46 -10.64 -30.03 14.75
C GLN A 46 -9.43 -30.97 14.58
N LYS A 47 -8.79 -30.94 13.41
CA LYS A 47 -7.49 -31.58 13.20
C LYS A 47 -6.41 -30.79 13.95
N PRO A 48 -5.51 -31.42 14.71
CA PRO A 48 -4.41 -30.71 15.36
C PRO A 48 -3.47 -30.12 14.29
N VAL A 49 -3.32 -28.81 14.28
CA VAL A 49 -2.41 -28.09 13.38
C VAL A 49 -0.98 -28.27 13.89
N LYS A 50 -0.05 -28.69 13.03
CA LYS A 50 1.37 -28.83 13.42
C LYS A 50 1.97 -27.46 13.75
N ALA A 51 2.61 -27.35 14.92
CA ALA A 51 3.27 -26.12 15.35
C ALA A 51 4.40 -25.69 14.38
N LYS A 52 4.46 -24.40 14.06
CA LYS A 52 5.57 -23.82 13.28
C LYS A 52 6.82 -23.63 14.17
N PRO A 53 8.05 -23.80 13.65
CA PRO A 53 9.27 -23.53 14.42
C PRO A 53 9.39 -22.05 14.81
N LYS A 54 9.99 -21.78 15.97
CA LYS A 54 10.29 -20.41 16.43
C LYS A 54 11.37 -19.76 15.54
N PRO A 55 11.28 -18.47 15.19
CA PRO A 55 12.36 -17.75 14.53
C PRO A 55 13.57 -17.60 15.46
N LYS A 56 14.78 -17.65 14.90
CA LYS A 56 16.03 -17.40 15.64
C LYS A 56 16.27 -15.89 15.77
N LYS A 57 16.70 -15.45 16.95
CA LYS A 57 17.07 -14.07 17.26
C LYS A 57 18.42 -13.70 16.61
N PRO A 58 18.51 -12.61 15.81
CA PRO A 58 19.80 -12.01 15.42
C PRO A 58 20.53 -11.43 16.63
N GLY A 59 21.86 -11.51 16.64
CA GLY A 59 22.69 -11.01 17.75
C GLY A 59 22.97 -9.51 17.66
N ASN A 60 23.14 -8.86 18.82
CA ASN A 60 23.70 -7.51 18.94
C ASN A 60 25.23 -7.58 18.83
N PRO A 61 25.85 -6.64 18.10
CA PRO A 61 27.13 -6.05 18.47
C PRO A 61 26.90 -4.86 19.42
N GLY A 62 27.72 -4.76 20.47
CA GLY A 62 28.01 -3.46 21.11
C GLY A 62 29.17 -2.77 20.39
N ALA A 63 29.74 -1.67 20.87
CA ALA A 63 29.40 -0.89 22.08
C ALA A 63 29.82 0.59 21.85
N GLU A 64 29.62 1.46 22.84
CA GLU A 64 29.86 2.91 22.67
C GLU A 64 31.34 3.32 22.59
N THR A 65 31.59 4.48 22.00
CA THR A 65 32.59 5.43 22.51
C THR A 65 32.26 6.85 22.02
N PRO A 66 32.00 7.83 22.90
CA PRO A 66 31.73 9.21 22.48
C PRO A 66 33.03 10.01 22.28
N SER A 67 33.11 10.78 21.20
CA SER A 67 34.14 11.80 21.03
C SER A 67 33.49 13.18 20.92
N THR A 68 33.54 13.93 22.02
CA THR A 68 33.12 15.34 22.08
C THR A 68 34.33 16.24 21.87
N ASN A 69 34.24 17.21 20.95
CA ASN A 69 35.27 18.25 20.82
C ASN A 69 34.63 19.64 20.58
N PRO A 70 34.67 20.56 21.55
CA PRO A 70 34.20 21.93 21.38
C PRO A 70 35.28 22.82 20.75
N SER A 71 34.87 23.82 19.97
CA SER A 71 35.75 24.96 19.66
C SER A 71 35.85 25.91 20.86
N PRO A 72 36.97 26.64 21.02
CA PRO A 72 36.87 28.08 20.78
C PRO A 72 38.08 28.71 20.02
N ARG A 73 37.89 29.97 19.63
CA ARG A 73 38.92 30.95 19.18
C ARG A 73 39.41 31.78 20.40
N PRO A 74 40.43 32.67 20.33
CA PRO A 74 41.16 33.22 19.18
C PRO A 74 42.70 32.98 19.33
N ASP A 75 43.71 33.78 18.93
CA ASP A 75 43.81 35.13 18.31
C ASP A 75 45.17 35.34 17.57
N SER A 76 45.52 36.59 17.23
CA SER A 76 46.80 37.03 16.62
C SER A 76 47.45 38.18 17.42
N PRO A 77 48.79 38.37 17.34
CA PRO A 77 49.31 39.40 16.42
C PRO A 77 50.67 39.08 15.75
N SER A 78 51.16 40.03 14.95
CA SER A 78 52.33 39.98 14.04
C SER A 78 53.67 40.40 14.66
N SER A 79 54.82 39.96 14.09
CA SER A 79 56.03 40.78 13.82
C SER A 79 57.13 40.02 13.03
N GLY A 80 57.80 40.69 12.08
CA GLY A 80 59.13 40.35 11.50
C GLY A 80 59.28 39.05 10.67
N ASP A 81 60.20 38.92 9.71
CA ASP A 81 61.06 39.92 9.05
C ASP A 81 61.55 39.43 7.68
N LYS A 82 62.09 40.31 6.81
CA LYS A 82 62.47 39.99 5.42
C LYS A 82 63.98 39.92 5.20
N PRO A 83 64.49 38.81 4.64
CA PRO A 83 65.57 38.88 3.64
C PRO A 83 65.09 38.54 2.22
N GLU A 84 65.86 38.95 1.22
CA GLU A 84 65.58 38.75 -0.21
C GLU A 84 66.54 37.71 -0.81
N ALA A 85 66.09 36.90 -1.76
CA ALA A 85 66.91 35.89 -2.43
C ALA A 85 66.70 35.89 -3.96
N THR A 86 67.82 35.79 -4.68
CA THR A 86 67.95 35.98 -6.14
C THR A 86 67.18 34.93 -6.96
N PRO A 87 66.58 35.30 -8.11
CA PRO A 87 65.89 34.34 -8.98
C PRO A 87 66.84 33.33 -9.63
N THR A 88 66.42 32.06 -9.63
CA THR A 88 67.10 30.93 -10.30
C THR A 88 66.33 30.55 -11.58
N PRO A 89 66.99 30.21 -12.71
CA PRO A 89 66.30 29.95 -13.98
C PRO A 89 65.36 28.74 -13.94
N LYS A 90 64.21 28.87 -14.62
CA LYS A 90 63.11 27.90 -14.68
C LYS A 90 63.46 26.71 -15.60
N PRO A 91 63.42 25.44 -15.12
CA PRO A 91 63.50 24.27 -15.99
C PRO A 91 62.34 24.19 -16.98
N GLY A 92 62.61 23.65 -18.18
CA GLY A 92 61.60 23.48 -19.23
C GLY A 92 60.48 22.52 -18.83
N ALA A 93 59.24 22.83 -19.23
CA ALA A 93 58.09 21.99 -18.92
C ALA A 93 57.98 20.80 -19.90
N THR A 94 58.21 19.58 -19.40
CA THR A 94 57.86 18.36 -20.13
C THR A 94 56.34 18.26 -20.31
N ALA A 95 55.88 18.05 -21.53
CA ALA A 95 54.46 17.95 -21.83
C ALA A 95 53.83 16.70 -21.18
N THR A 96 52.83 16.89 -20.33
CA THR A 96 52.05 15.79 -19.75
C THR A 96 51.14 15.17 -20.83
N PRO A 97 51.11 13.83 -21.00
CA PRO A 97 50.18 13.20 -21.94
C PRO A 97 48.73 13.45 -21.49
N THR A 98 47.88 13.88 -22.43
CA THR A 98 46.45 14.09 -22.16
C THR A 98 45.77 12.73 -21.96
N PRO A 99 45.00 12.52 -20.88
CA PRO A 99 44.33 11.23 -20.65
C PRO A 99 43.21 11.02 -21.68
N THR A 100 43.27 9.91 -22.42
CA THR A 100 42.19 9.47 -23.31
C THR A 100 40.92 9.20 -22.50
N ALA A 101 39.81 9.86 -22.85
CA ALA A 101 38.55 9.70 -22.16
C ALA A 101 38.02 8.26 -22.26
N THR A 102 37.72 7.64 -21.11
CA THR A 102 37.02 6.35 -21.05
C THR A 102 35.57 6.54 -21.54
N PRO A 103 35.05 5.68 -22.43
CA PRO A 103 33.66 5.80 -22.89
C PRO A 103 32.68 5.59 -21.72
N VAL A 104 31.74 6.52 -21.56
CA VAL A 104 30.69 6.43 -20.54
C VAL A 104 29.69 5.33 -20.93
N ALA A 105 29.42 4.41 -20.01
CA ALA A 105 28.48 3.33 -20.25
C ALA A 105 27.04 3.86 -20.36
N THR A 106 26.41 3.64 -21.52
CA THR A 106 24.98 3.95 -21.72
C THR A 106 24.14 2.98 -20.91
N THR A 107 23.30 3.48 -19.99
CA THR A 107 22.42 2.67 -19.16
C THR A 107 21.13 2.30 -19.91
N THR A 108 20.89 1.01 -20.12
CA THR A 108 19.59 0.51 -20.61
C THR A 108 18.50 0.77 -19.57
N PRO A 109 17.35 1.37 -19.93
CA PRO A 109 16.27 1.62 -18.98
C PRO A 109 15.63 0.31 -18.50
N VAL A 110 15.40 0.21 -17.20
CA VAL A 110 14.68 -0.93 -16.59
C VAL A 110 13.19 -0.81 -16.90
N PRO A 111 12.51 -1.87 -17.40
CA PRO A 111 11.08 -1.82 -17.68
C PRO A 111 10.24 -1.67 -16.41
N LEU A 112 9.14 -0.93 -16.51
CA LEU A 112 8.17 -0.79 -15.43
C LEU A 112 7.39 -2.11 -15.19
N PRO A 113 6.98 -2.41 -13.95
CA PRO A 113 6.21 -3.62 -13.65
C PRO A 113 4.76 -3.50 -14.12
N SER A 114 4.20 -4.58 -14.66
CA SER A 114 2.77 -4.74 -14.99
C SER A 114 1.99 -5.54 -13.93
N ARG A 115 2.58 -5.74 -12.75
CA ARG A 115 1.96 -6.45 -11.63
C ARG A 115 2.45 -5.89 -10.30
N THR A 116 1.56 -5.78 -9.33
CA THR A 116 1.92 -5.45 -7.93
C THR A 116 1.11 -6.30 -6.96
N ASN A 117 1.70 -6.63 -5.81
CA ASN A 117 0.88 -7.02 -4.65
C ASN A 117 0.28 -5.75 -4.03
N VAL A 118 -0.82 -5.89 -3.32
CA VAL A 118 -1.49 -4.83 -2.58
C VAL A 118 -1.93 -5.42 -1.24
N ASP A 119 -1.22 -5.09 -0.17
CA ASP A 119 -1.70 -5.41 1.18
C ASP A 119 -2.78 -4.39 1.58
N LEU A 120 -3.90 -4.85 2.10
CA LEU A 120 -4.95 -4.04 2.73
C LEU A 120 -4.99 -4.36 4.22
N THR A 121 -5.09 -3.37 5.09
CA THR A 121 -5.11 -3.58 6.55
C THR A 121 -5.86 -2.46 7.28
N ASP A 122 -6.41 -2.83 8.44
CA ASP A 122 -7.06 -2.01 9.47
C ASP A 122 -6.28 -2.02 10.80
N VAL A 123 -5.52 -3.10 11.06
CA VAL A 123 -4.76 -3.35 12.29
C VAL A 123 -3.76 -2.21 12.55
N ARG A 124 -4.11 -1.34 13.51
CA ARG A 124 -3.39 -0.12 13.94
C ARG A 124 -3.41 1.03 12.93
N GLU A 125 -3.46 0.74 11.64
CA GLU A 125 -3.51 1.72 10.56
C GLU A 125 -4.46 1.24 9.46
N TRP A 126 -5.37 2.12 9.02
CA TRP A 126 -6.22 1.90 7.84
C TRP A 126 -5.40 2.22 6.60
N THR A 127 -4.97 1.22 5.83
CA THR A 127 -4.11 1.45 4.66
C THR A 127 -4.37 0.51 3.49
N VAL A 128 -4.05 1.03 2.29
CA VAL A 128 -3.86 0.24 1.07
C VAL A 128 -2.41 0.42 0.61
N ARG A 129 -1.66 -0.67 0.50
CA ARG A 129 -0.20 -0.66 0.34
C ARG A 129 0.24 -1.47 -0.88
N PRO A 130 0.21 -0.90 -2.10
CA PRO A 130 0.80 -1.52 -3.27
C PRO A 130 2.34 -1.58 -3.15
N SER A 131 2.93 -2.70 -3.59
CA SER A 131 4.40 -2.84 -3.69
C SER A 131 5.04 -1.86 -4.68
N TYR A 132 4.32 -1.48 -5.75
CA TYR A 132 4.78 -0.49 -6.74
C TYR A 132 3.80 0.68 -6.85
N ARG A 133 4.33 1.90 -6.77
CA ARG A 133 3.58 3.16 -6.97
C ARG A 133 3.61 3.67 -8.42
N ILE A 134 4.50 3.10 -9.25
CA ILE A 134 4.61 3.39 -10.68
C ILE A 134 4.57 2.05 -11.43
N LEU A 135 3.67 1.92 -12.39
CA LEU A 135 3.39 0.71 -13.16
C LEU A 135 3.43 0.98 -14.67
N ALA A 136 3.63 -0.06 -15.46
CA ALA A 136 3.60 0.03 -16.93
C ALA A 136 2.17 0.15 -17.46
N ALA A 137 1.96 1.01 -18.46
CA ALA A 137 0.68 1.11 -19.17
C ALA A 137 0.26 -0.20 -19.86
N GLY A 138 -1.05 -0.46 -19.88
CA GLY A 138 -1.65 -1.68 -20.43
C GLY A 138 -2.35 -2.53 -19.36
N LYS A 139 -2.31 -3.85 -19.53
CA LYS A 139 -2.96 -4.79 -18.62
C LYS A 139 -2.12 -5.00 -17.35
N ILE A 140 -2.66 -4.58 -16.21
CA ILE A 140 -2.02 -4.66 -14.89
C ILE A 140 -2.75 -5.67 -14.01
N ASP A 141 -1.98 -6.51 -13.32
CA ASP A 141 -2.47 -7.43 -12.28
C ASP A 141 -2.22 -6.86 -10.87
N PHE A 142 -3.30 -6.60 -10.12
CA PHE A 142 -3.23 -6.24 -8.70
C PHE A 142 -3.54 -7.49 -7.86
N ASN A 143 -2.52 -8.09 -7.25
CA ASN A 143 -2.71 -9.20 -6.30
C ASN A 143 -3.09 -8.60 -4.93
N ALA A 144 -4.37 -8.52 -4.62
CA ALA A 144 -4.86 -8.01 -3.34
C ALA A 144 -4.72 -9.08 -2.24
N ASN A 145 -4.23 -8.68 -1.08
CA ASN A 145 -4.12 -9.49 0.12
C ASN A 145 -4.82 -8.75 1.28
N ASN A 146 -5.90 -9.32 1.83
CA ASN A 146 -6.43 -8.78 3.08
C ASN A 146 -5.54 -9.26 4.25
N ARG A 147 -4.95 -8.31 4.97
CA ARG A 147 -4.12 -8.50 6.18
C ARG A 147 -4.83 -8.03 7.45
N GLY A 148 -5.97 -7.38 7.30
CA GLY A 148 -6.79 -6.87 8.39
C GLY A 148 -7.60 -7.94 9.10
N GLU A 149 -8.40 -7.48 10.06
CA GLU A 149 -9.35 -8.28 10.84
C GLU A 149 -10.79 -8.16 10.32
N ASP A 150 -11.13 -7.09 9.59
CA ASP A 150 -12.42 -6.86 8.93
C ASP A 150 -12.45 -7.26 7.43
N ASP A 151 -13.65 -7.38 6.86
CA ASP A 151 -13.84 -7.46 5.41
C ASP A 151 -13.30 -6.19 4.73
N HIS A 152 -12.64 -6.34 3.58
CA HIS A 152 -12.08 -5.25 2.80
C HIS A 152 -12.43 -5.42 1.31
N ASN A 153 -12.19 -4.39 0.50
CA ASN A 153 -12.16 -4.55 -0.95
C ASN A 153 -11.00 -3.76 -1.57
N LEU A 154 -10.52 -4.20 -2.72
CA LEU A 154 -9.66 -3.39 -3.58
C LEU A 154 -10.49 -2.88 -4.76
N THR A 155 -10.69 -1.56 -4.80
CA THR A 155 -11.29 -0.84 -5.93
C THR A 155 -10.22 0.04 -6.60
N VAL A 156 -10.25 0.12 -7.93
CA VAL A 156 -9.37 0.97 -8.76
C VAL A 156 -10.20 2.10 -9.35
N ARG A 157 -9.82 3.37 -9.13
CA ARG A 157 -10.57 4.56 -9.56
C ARG A 157 -9.72 5.50 -10.41
N ASP A 158 -10.30 6.03 -11.48
CA ASP A 158 -9.75 7.15 -12.26
C ASP A 158 -10.34 8.50 -11.79
N ALA A 159 -10.09 9.61 -12.49
CA ALA A 159 -10.61 10.93 -12.10
C ALA A 159 -12.15 11.07 -12.22
N THR A 160 -12.86 10.06 -12.73
CA THR A 160 -14.29 10.11 -13.08
C THR A 160 -15.11 8.94 -12.51
N ARG A 161 -14.52 7.75 -12.34
CA ARG A 161 -15.25 6.52 -11.97
C ARG A 161 -14.34 5.40 -11.46
N ASP A 162 -14.96 4.39 -10.86
CA ASP A 162 -14.33 3.08 -10.63
C ASP A 162 -14.18 2.29 -11.94
N LEU A 163 -13.07 1.56 -12.06
CA LEU A 163 -12.68 0.75 -13.21
C LEU A 163 -12.66 -0.76 -12.93
N GLY A 164 -12.68 -1.15 -11.66
CA GLY A 164 -12.71 -2.54 -11.22
C GLY A 164 -12.69 -2.66 -9.71
N LYS A 165 -13.30 -3.73 -9.18
CA LYS A 165 -13.42 -4.01 -7.74
C LYS A 165 -13.32 -5.51 -7.47
N ILE A 166 -12.71 -5.88 -6.36
CA ILE A 166 -12.78 -7.22 -5.74
C ILE A 166 -12.95 -7.09 -4.22
N ASP A 167 -13.90 -7.82 -3.65
CA ASP A 167 -14.08 -7.92 -2.19
C ASP A 167 -13.24 -9.09 -1.63
N LEU A 168 -12.67 -8.92 -0.42
CA LEU A 168 -11.76 -9.85 0.24
C LEU A 168 -12.10 -10.03 1.73
N ALA A 169 -12.39 -11.26 2.14
CA ALA A 169 -12.53 -11.61 3.56
C ALA A 169 -11.17 -11.56 4.29
N PRO A 170 -11.13 -11.48 5.64
CA PRO A 170 -9.90 -11.50 6.43
C PRO A 170 -8.96 -12.66 6.05
N GLY A 171 -7.70 -12.33 5.73
CA GLY A 171 -6.70 -13.29 5.26
C GLY A 171 -6.86 -13.80 3.82
N GLU A 172 -7.88 -13.37 3.09
CA GLU A 172 -8.10 -13.77 1.69
C GLU A 172 -7.07 -13.14 0.74
N THR A 173 -6.88 -13.75 -0.43
CA THR A 173 -6.05 -13.22 -1.52
C THR A 173 -6.74 -13.45 -2.86
N LYS A 174 -6.88 -12.38 -3.64
CA LYS A 174 -7.57 -12.35 -4.95
C LYS A 174 -6.79 -11.45 -5.92
N THR A 175 -6.94 -11.67 -7.22
CA THR A 175 -6.31 -10.82 -8.25
C THR A 175 -7.37 -10.00 -8.98
N LEU A 176 -7.16 -8.69 -9.06
CA LEU A 176 -7.90 -7.79 -9.94
C LEU A 176 -7.03 -7.44 -11.14
N THR A 177 -7.42 -7.89 -12.32
CA THR A 177 -6.75 -7.54 -13.59
C THR A 177 -7.55 -6.45 -14.29
N VAL A 178 -6.93 -5.31 -14.57
CA VAL A 178 -7.53 -4.18 -15.29
C VAL A 178 -6.58 -3.65 -16.37
N THR A 179 -7.12 -3.08 -17.45
CA THR A 179 -6.31 -2.43 -18.49
C THR A 179 -6.33 -0.93 -18.29
N LEU A 180 -5.20 -0.35 -17.89
CA LEU A 180 -5.08 1.08 -17.57
C LEU A 180 -4.19 1.77 -18.62
N PRO A 181 -4.66 2.83 -19.31
CA PRO A 181 -3.77 3.72 -20.05
C PRO A 181 -2.86 4.51 -19.09
N ALA A 182 -1.86 5.21 -19.64
CA ALA A 182 -1.02 6.11 -18.84
C ALA A 182 -1.86 7.19 -18.14
N GLY A 183 -1.56 7.48 -16.87
CA GLY A 183 -2.35 8.38 -16.03
C GLY A 183 -2.10 8.21 -14.53
N SER A 184 -3.04 8.73 -13.73
CA SER A 184 -3.05 8.65 -12.27
C SER A 184 -4.34 7.97 -11.80
N TYR A 185 -4.22 7.07 -10.83
CA TYR A 185 -5.34 6.29 -10.30
C TYR A 185 -5.24 6.16 -8.78
N THR A 186 -6.38 5.92 -8.14
CA THR A 186 -6.45 5.59 -6.72
C THR A 186 -6.84 4.13 -6.54
N LEU A 187 -6.03 3.39 -5.78
CA LEU A 187 -6.39 2.11 -5.19
C LEU A 187 -7.03 2.40 -3.82
N TYR A 188 -8.23 1.91 -3.55
CA TYR A 188 -8.92 2.18 -2.28
C TYR A 188 -9.89 1.07 -1.86
N CYS A 189 -10.33 1.12 -0.60
CA CYS A 189 -11.45 0.31 -0.12
C CYS A 189 -12.76 1.12 -0.19
N SER A 190 -13.71 0.67 -1.02
CA SER A 190 -15.02 1.31 -1.21
C SER A 190 -16.08 0.86 -0.18
N LEU A 191 -15.67 0.46 1.03
CA LEU A 191 -16.59 0.25 2.15
C LEU A 191 -16.82 1.58 2.90
N PRO A 192 -18.01 1.82 3.49
CA PRO A 192 -18.34 3.11 4.09
C PRO A 192 -17.35 3.51 5.19
N GLN A 193 -16.82 4.74 5.14
CA GLN A 193 -15.80 5.28 6.06
C GLN A 193 -14.37 4.69 5.90
N HIS A 194 -14.15 3.61 5.14
CA HIS A 194 -12.81 3.02 5.00
C HIS A 194 -11.84 3.93 4.23
N GLU A 195 -12.29 4.60 3.15
CA GLU A 195 -11.44 5.53 2.40
C GLU A 195 -11.09 6.75 3.27
N GLU A 196 -12.09 7.30 3.94
CA GLU A 196 -12.00 8.46 4.83
C GLU A 196 -11.13 8.19 6.07
N ALA A 197 -11.06 6.95 6.52
CA ALA A 197 -10.17 6.51 7.60
C ALA A 197 -8.70 6.33 7.16
N GLY A 198 -8.43 6.22 5.85
CA GLY A 198 -7.07 6.13 5.29
C GLY A 198 -6.83 5.00 4.29
N MET A 199 -7.82 4.15 3.98
CA MET A 199 -7.68 3.04 3.01
C MET A 199 -7.63 3.52 1.55
N ALA A 200 -6.70 4.41 1.22
CA ALA A 200 -6.51 5.00 -0.11
C ALA A 200 -5.02 5.01 -0.51
N ALA A 201 -4.76 4.91 -1.82
CA ALA A 201 -3.42 4.75 -2.35
C ALA A 201 -3.31 5.22 -3.81
N ALA A 202 -2.75 6.41 -4.00
CA ALA A 202 -2.38 6.91 -5.33
C ALA A 202 -1.32 6.01 -6.00
N ILE A 203 -1.47 5.80 -7.31
CA ILE A 203 -0.50 5.17 -8.21
C ILE A 203 -0.41 5.96 -9.53
N SER A 204 0.72 5.82 -10.22
CA SER A 204 0.91 6.31 -11.58
C SER A 204 1.12 5.14 -12.54
N VAL A 205 0.58 5.27 -13.75
CA VAL A 205 0.76 4.34 -14.85
C VAL A 205 1.41 5.11 -16.00
N ARG A 206 2.49 4.60 -16.60
CA ARG A 206 3.24 5.25 -17.68
C ARG A 206 4.17 4.28 -18.42
#